data_AF-A0A916IU98-F1
#
_entry.id   AF-A0A916IU98-F1
#
_cell.length_a   1.000
_cell.length_b   1.000
_cell.length_c   1.000
_cell.angle_alpha   90.00
_cell.angle_beta   90.00
_cell.angle_gamma   90.00
#
_symmetry.space_group_name_H-M   'P 1'
#
loop_
_entity.id
_entity.type
_entity.pdbx_description
1 polymer ?
#
loop_
_entity_poly.entity_id
_entity_poly.type
_entity_poly.pdbx_seq_one_letter_code
_entity_poly.pdbx_strand_id
1 'polypeptide(L)'
;MLLNTADWRAIRGAKDDVGDYLMPGAPAGQTAEIVWNLRVASLASMPAGSFVVLDGGFVALLDRMQASVEISREDADNFTKNLVTILIEERVGTLVQDLNAMRKGTFPAPVA
;
A
#
# COMPACT_ATOMS: atom_id res chain seq x y z
N MET A 1 -7.50 2.86 -3.77
CA MET A 1 -7.66 1.40 -3.64
C MET A 1 -6.33 0.80 -3.21
N LEU A 2 -6.35 -0.11 -2.25
CA LEU A 2 -5.19 -0.87 -1.78
C LEU A 2 -5.36 -2.32 -2.23
N LEU A 3 -4.37 -2.82 -2.96
CA LEU A 3 -4.38 -4.17 -3.52
C LEU A 3 -3.03 -4.85 -3.28
N ASN A 4 -3.03 -6.18 -3.27
CA ASN A 4 -1.79 -6.93 -3.36
C ASN A 4 -1.15 -6.73 -4.75
N THR A 5 0.19 -6.71 -4.82
CA THR A 5 0.92 -6.57 -6.09
C THR A 5 0.59 -7.68 -7.11
N ALA A 6 0.31 -8.91 -6.67
CA ALA A 6 -0.10 -10.02 -7.54
C ALA A 6 -1.51 -9.80 -8.10
N ASP A 7 -2.47 -9.43 -7.26
CA ASP A 7 -3.85 -9.15 -7.67
C ASP A 7 -3.90 -7.97 -8.65
N TRP A 8 -3.08 -6.94 -8.39
CA TRP A 8 -2.95 -5.80 -9.29
C TRP A 8 -2.44 -6.22 -10.68
N ARG A 9 -1.46 -7.12 -10.74
CA ARG A 9 -0.96 -7.67 -12.01
C ARG A 9 -2.03 -8.49 -12.74
N ALA A 10 -2.82 -9.28 -12.02
CA ALA A 10 -3.91 -10.05 -12.60
C ALA A 10 -4.98 -9.13 -13.22
N ILE A 11 -5.36 -8.05 -12.51
CA ILE A 11 -6.32 -7.04 -13.01
C ILE A 11 -5.77 -6.33 -14.26
N ARG A 12 -4.47 -5.99 -14.28
CA ARG A 12 -3.84 -5.40 -15.47
C ARG A 12 -3.84 -6.33 -16.69
N GLY A 13 -3.77 -7.63 -16.46
CA GLY A 13 -3.81 -8.65 -17.50
C GLY A 13 -5.22 -9.09 -17.90
N ALA A 14 -6.28 -8.53 -17.28
CA ALA A 14 -7.64 -8.94 -17.54
C ALA A 14 -8.08 -8.57 -18.97
N LYS A 15 -8.72 -9.54 -19.63
CA LYS A 15 -9.20 -9.45 -21.00
C LYS A 15 -10.71 -9.65 -21.06
N ASP A 16 -11.32 -9.15 -22.12
CA ASP A 16 -12.69 -9.50 -22.47
C ASP A 16 -12.78 -10.88 -23.15
N ASP A 17 -14.00 -11.33 -23.45
CA ASP A 17 -14.27 -12.61 -24.10
C ASP A 17 -13.75 -12.69 -25.54
N VAL A 18 -13.38 -11.55 -26.13
CA VAL A 18 -12.84 -11.44 -27.50
C VAL A 18 -11.31 -11.42 -27.50
N GLY A 19 -10.69 -11.27 -26.33
CA GLY A 19 -9.24 -11.30 -26.11
C GLY A 19 -8.57 -9.92 -26.01
N ASP A 20 -9.35 -8.85 -26.02
CA ASP A 20 -8.90 -7.46 -25.87
C ASP A 20 -8.69 -7.13 -24.39
N TYR A 21 -7.68 -6.30 -24.10
CA TYR A 21 -7.41 -5.89 -22.72
C TYR A 21 -8.46 -4.90 -22.21
N LEU A 22 -9.01 -5.16 -21.02
CA LEU A 22 -9.95 -4.25 -20.36
C LEU A 22 -9.29 -2.93 -19.95
N MET A 23 -7.98 -2.93 -19.73
CA MET A 23 -7.21 -1.75 -19.39
C MET A 23 -6.58 -1.08 -20.62
N PRO A 24 -6.82 0.22 -20.83
CA PRO A 24 -6.15 0.96 -21.89
C PRO A 24 -4.64 1.00 -21.63
N GLY A 25 -3.86 0.58 -22.63
CA GLY A 25 -2.39 0.58 -22.58
C GLY A 25 -1.74 -0.65 -21.93
N ALA A 26 -2.50 -1.68 -21.54
CA ALA A 26 -1.92 -2.94 -21.08
C ALA A 26 -1.30 -3.76 -22.25
N PRO A 27 -0.22 -4.55 -22.04
CA PRO A 27 0.55 -4.72 -20.80
C PRO A 27 1.79 -3.81 -20.69
N ALA A 28 2.18 -3.14 -21.78
CA ALA A 28 3.48 -2.44 -21.90
C ALA A 28 3.43 -0.93 -21.67
N GLY A 29 2.24 -0.32 -21.64
CA GLY A 29 2.08 1.11 -21.40
C GLY A 29 2.42 1.47 -19.96
N GLN A 30 3.10 2.60 -19.78
CA GLN A 30 3.16 3.31 -18.49
C GLN A 30 1.78 3.89 -18.16
N THR A 31 0.79 3.01 -17.95
CA THR A 31 -0.49 3.43 -17.42
C THR A 31 -0.29 3.71 -15.94
N ALA A 32 -0.67 4.91 -15.50
CA ALA A 32 -0.71 5.25 -14.08
C ALA A 32 -1.52 4.17 -13.33
N GLU A 33 -1.19 3.91 -12.06
CA GLU A 33 -1.96 2.95 -11.24
C GLU A 33 -3.34 3.52 -10.91
N ILE A 34 -4.23 3.51 -11.89
CA ILE A 34 -5.57 4.09 -11.83
C ILE A 34 -6.56 3.08 -12.39
N VAL A 35 -7.63 2.83 -11.64
CA VAL A 35 -8.78 2.01 -12.04
C VAL A 35 -10.02 2.86 -11.81
N TRP A 36 -10.87 3.03 -12.82
CA TRP A 36 -12.12 3.83 -12.69
C TRP A 36 -11.89 5.21 -12.06
N ASN A 37 -10.82 5.89 -12.47
CA ASN A 37 -10.38 7.19 -11.94
C ASN A 37 -10.00 7.20 -10.44
N LEU A 38 -9.84 6.02 -9.82
CA LEU A 38 -9.32 5.85 -8.47
C LEU A 38 -7.86 5.41 -8.51
N ARG A 39 -7.02 6.07 -7.73
CA ARG A 39 -5.63 5.65 -7.54
C ARG A 39 -5.58 4.28 -6.88
N VAL A 40 -4.79 3.39 -7.45
CA VAL A 40 -4.42 2.09 -6.90
C VAL A 40 -3.04 2.25 -6.27
N ALA A 41 -2.88 1.77 -5.05
CA ALA A 41 -1.59 1.57 -4.43
C ALA A 41 -1.38 0.06 -4.28
N SER A 42 -0.31 -0.45 -4.88
CA SER A 42 0.07 -1.86 -4.79
C SER A 42 1.00 -2.09 -3.60
N LEU A 43 0.58 -2.93 -2.65
CA LEU A 43 1.36 -3.23 -1.45
C LEU A 43 1.55 -4.74 -1.30
N ALA A 44 2.79 -5.17 -1.04
CA ALA A 44 3.09 -6.57 -0.73
C ALA A 44 2.56 -7.00 0.65
N SER A 45 2.32 -6.04 1.55
CA SER A 45 1.76 -6.29 2.89
C SER A 45 0.26 -6.61 2.88
N MET A 46 -0.45 -6.33 1.78
CA MET A 46 -1.87 -6.63 1.65
C MET A 46 -2.05 -8.14 1.38
N PRO A 47 -2.93 -8.87 2.10
CA PRO A 47 -3.20 -10.27 1.81
C PRO A 47 -3.72 -10.47 0.38
N ALA A 48 -3.22 -11.49 -0.32
CA ALA A 48 -3.70 -11.82 -1.66
C ALA A 48 -5.19 -12.18 -1.64
N GLY A 49 -5.90 -11.79 -2.71
CA GLY A 49 -7.35 -11.95 -2.81
C GLY A 49 -8.15 -10.98 -1.95
N SER A 50 -7.50 -10.06 -1.22
CA SER A 50 -8.18 -9.04 -0.41
C SER A 50 -7.96 -7.64 -0.98
N PHE A 51 -8.98 -6.80 -0.90
CA PHE A 51 -8.91 -5.41 -1.33
C PHE A 51 -9.47 -4.47 -0.27
N VAL A 52 -8.96 -3.24 -0.28
CA VAL A 52 -9.55 -2.13 0.47
C VAL A 52 -9.79 -0.96 -0.48
N VAL A 53 -11.04 -0.51 -0.55
CA VAL A 53 -11.42 0.75 -1.18
C VAL A 53 -11.64 1.75 -0.07
N LEU A 54 -10.99 2.90 -0.17
CA LEU A 54 -11.14 3.99 0.79
C LEU A 54 -11.27 5.31 0.03
N ASP A 55 -12.05 6.22 0.60
CA ASP A 55 -12.05 7.62 0.23
C ASP A 55 -11.00 8.38 1.07
N GLY A 56 -9.99 8.93 0.40
CA GLY A 56 -8.90 9.67 1.04
C GLY A 56 -9.35 11.00 1.65
N GLY A 57 -10.56 11.49 1.33
CA GLY A 57 -11.11 12.71 1.94
C GLY A 57 -11.53 12.54 3.41
N PHE A 58 -11.81 11.31 3.85
CA PHE A 58 -12.32 11.02 5.20
C PHE A 58 -11.31 10.30 6.11
N VAL A 59 -10.10 10.06 5.60
CA VAL A 59 -9.01 9.42 6.36
C VAL A 59 -7.82 10.36 6.37
N ALA A 60 -7.33 10.71 7.56
CA ALA A 60 -6.19 11.58 7.74
C ALA A 60 -5.11 10.91 8.59
N LEU A 61 -3.84 11.10 8.20
CA LEU A 61 -2.70 10.76 9.03
C LEU A 61 -2.33 12.00 9.84
N LEU A 62 -2.39 11.87 11.17
CA LEU A 62 -2.02 12.92 12.12
C LEU A 62 -0.60 12.65 12.60
N ASP A 63 0.30 13.57 12.29
CA ASP A 63 1.68 13.51 12.76
C ASP A 63 1.84 14.29 14.07
N ARG A 64 2.36 13.62 15.11
CA ARG A 64 2.72 14.22 16.39
C ARG A 64 4.21 14.50 16.48
N MET A 65 5.04 13.72 15.78
CA MET A 65 6.50 13.84 15.76
C MET A 65 7.01 13.31 14.43
N GLN A 66 7.55 14.23 13.61
CA GLN A 66 8.20 13.92 12.34
C GLN A 66 9.34 12.92 12.53
N ALA A 67 9.63 12.17 11.47
CA ALA A 67 10.70 11.19 11.44
C ALA A 67 12.04 11.84 11.87
N SER A 68 12.60 11.38 12.98
CA SER A 68 13.89 11.83 13.50
C SER A 68 14.89 10.69 13.54
N VAL A 69 16.15 11.01 13.23
CA VAL A 69 17.26 10.06 13.24
C VAL A 69 18.18 10.41 14.41
N GLU A 70 18.43 9.43 15.28
CA GLU A 70 19.37 9.53 16.40
C GLU A 70 20.48 8.50 16.24
N ILE A 71 21.71 8.88 16.59
CA ILE A 71 22.89 8.04 16.44
C ILE A 71 23.55 7.92 17.82
N SER A 72 23.65 6.69 18.32
CA SER A 72 24.31 6.40 19.60
C SER A 72 25.52 5.50 19.42
N ARG A 73 26.65 5.92 20.01
CA ARG A 73 27.91 5.14 20.10
C ARG A 73 28.07 4.45 21.46
N GLU A 74 27.21 4.79 22.41
CA GLU A 74 27.28 4.33 23.80
C GLU A 74 26.13 3.40 24.18
N ASP A 75 25.22 3.13 23.23
CA ASP A 75 24.12 2.19 23.43
C ASP A 75 24.63 0.76 23.68
N ALA A 76 24.21 0.15 24.79
CA ALA A 76 24.60 -1.18 25.25
C ALA A 76 26.13 -1.45 25.23
N ASP A 77 26.60 -2.38 24.41
CA ASP A 77 28.01 -2.78 24.30
C ASP A 77 28.72 -2.16 23.08
N ASN A 78 28.09 -1.18 22.43
CA ASN A 78 28.59 -0.53 21.23
C ASN A 78 30.00 0.03 21.40
N PHE A 79 30.30 0.62 22.55
CA PHE A 79 31.62 1.17 22.81
C PHE A 79 32.71 0.09 22.84
N THR A 80 32.42 -1.06 23.46
CA THR A 80 33.39 -2.17 23.56
C THR A 80 33.56 -2.96 22.27
N LYS A 81 32.51 -3.02 21.44
CA LYS A 81 32.50 -3.72 20.15
C LYS A 81 32.77 -2.83 18.95
N ASN A 82 33.00 -1.53 19.17
CA ASN A 82 33.17 -0.53 18.13
C ASN A 82 32.00 -0.50 17.12
N LEU A 83 30.78 -0.49 17.64
CA LEU A 83 29.52 -0.44 16.88
C LEU A 83 28.82 0.91 17.06
N VAL A 84 27.84 1.17 16.20
CA VAL A 84 26.99 2.36 16.26
C VAL A 84 25.54 1.93 16.02
N THR A 85 24.63 2.31 16.92
CA THR A 85 23.18 2.12 16.74
C THR A 85 22.60 3.38 16.10
N ILE A 86 21.82 3.21 15.03
CA ILE A 86 21.03 4.28 14.42
C ILE A 86 19.56 3.98 14.71
N LEU A 87 18.90 4.90 15.42
CA LEU A 87 17.47 4.84 15.70
C LEU A 87 16.73 5.82 14.80
N ILE A 88 15.66 5.37 14.16
CA ILE A 88 14.74 6.22 13.40
C ILE A 88 13.37 6.07 14.07
N GLU A 89 12.82 7.17 14.61
CA GLU A 89 11.49 7.18 15.22
C GLU A 89 10.56 8.21 14.57
N GLU A 90 9.28 7.85 14.47
CA GLU A 90 8.18 8.71 14.02
C GLU A 90 6.95 8.37 14.88
N ARG A 91 6.14 9.38 15.25
CA ARG A 91 4.92 9.15 16.04
C ARG A 91 3.72 9.72 15.33
N VAL A 92 2.96 8.83 14.71
CA VAL A 92 1.75 9.14 13.96
C VAL A 92 0.53 8.45 14.54
N GLY A 93 -0.65 9.03 14.30
CA GLY A 93 -1.95 8.43 14.55
C GLY A 93 -2.83 8.54 13.30
N THR A 94 -3.75 7.60 13.14
CA THR A 94 -4.68 7.61 11.99
C THR A 94 -6.08 8.01 12.45
N LEU A 95 -6.65 9.02 11.81
CA LEU A 95 -8.02 9.47 12.02
C LEU A 95 -8.91 8.94 10.89
N VAL A 96 -10.00 8.29 11.25
CA VAL A 96 -11.08 7.89 10.34
C VAL A 96 -12.34 8.66 10.73
N GLN A 97 -12.76 9.59 9.88
CA GLN A 97 -13.90 10.47 10.16
C GLN A 97 -15.24 9.78 9.87
N ASP A 98 -15.29 8.93 8.84
CA ASP A 98 -16.45 8.12 8.52
C ASP A 98 -16.05 6.66 8.31
N LEU A 99 -16.68 5.75 9.05
CA LEU A 99 -16.44 4.32 8.93
C LEU A 99 -16.95 3.76 7.59
N ASN A 100 -17.97 4.37 6.99
CA ASN A 100 -18.52 3.92 5.70
C ASN A 100 -17.64 4.29 4.51
N ALA A 101 -16.73 5.25 4.68
CA ALA A 101 -15.78 5.69 3.67
C ALA A 101 -14.69 4.64 3.37
N MET A 102 -14.61 3.56 4.15
CA MET A 102 -13.70 2.45 3.92
C MET A 102 -14.46 1.12 3.81
N ARG A 103 -14.18 0.37 2.74
CA ARG A 103 -14.73 -0.97 2.52
C ARG A 103 -13.59 -1.95 2.26
N LYS A 104 -13.56 -2.99 3.08
CA LYS A 104 -12.73 -4.18 2.85
C LYS A 104 -13.57 -5.27 2.22
N GLY A 105 -12.98 -6.03 1.30
CA GLY A 105 -13.62 -7.17 0.68
C GLY A 105 -12.61 -8.20 0.21
N THR A 106 -13.11 -9.36 -0.17
CA THR A 106 -12.32 -10.44 -0.78
C THR A 106 -12.81 -10.67 -2.19
N PHE A 107 -11.89 -10.90 -3.11
CA PHE A 107 -12.24 -11.38 -4.44
C PHE A 107 -12.81 -12.80 -4.34
N PRO A 108 -13.83 -13.13 -5.15
CA PRO A 108 -14.27 -14.51 -5.26
C PRO A 108 -13.10 -15.38 -5.72
N ALA A 109 -13.03 -16.61 -5.21
CA ALA A 109 -12.04 -17.57 -5.68
C ALA A 109 -12.18 -17.71 -7.21
N PRO A 110 -11.06 -17.82 -7.95
CA PRO A 110 -11.13 -18.04 -9.39
C PRO A 110 -11.97 -19.29 -9.65
N VAL A 111 -13.01 -19.13 -10.48
CA VAL A 111 -13.80 -20.27 -10.98
C VAL A 111 -12.86 -21.11 -11.84
N ALA A 112 -12.72 -22.39 -11.49
CA ALA A 112 -11.89 -23.36 -12.20
C ALA A 112 -12.42 -23.65 -13.61
#